data_AF-A0A377N884-F1
#
_entry.id   AF-A0A377N884-F1
#
_cell.length_a   1.000
_cell.length_b   1.000
_cell.length_c   1.000
_cell.angle_alpha   90.00
_cell.angle_beta   90.00
_cell.angle_gamma   90.00
#
_symmetry.space_group_name_H-M   'P 1'
#
loop_
_entity.id
_entity.type
_entity.pdbx_description
1 polymer ?
#
loop_
_entity_poly.entity_id
_entity_poly.type
_entity_poly.pdbx_seq_one_letter_code
_entity_poly.pdbx_strand_id
1 'polypeptide(L)'
;MWEISGYNKVAPKWAIHYSLAYTSWSEFQELKATGSNGQTLFQKDENYHDAYRIALGTTYYYDDNWTFRTGIAFDDSPVPADNRTISIPDQDRFWISAGTTYAFNKDASVDLGVSYMHGQTVNISEKVADGVPNYEFQAKGTAMLYGANFNYSF
;
A
#
# COMPACT_ATOMS: atom_id res chain seq x y z
N MET A 1 7.50 -11.13 5.83
CA MET A 1 6.39 -10.81 4.89
C MET A 1 6.10 -12.05 4.06
N TRP A 2 4.84 -12.39 3.89
CA TRP A 2 4.37 -13.51 3.07
C TRP A 2 3.33 -13.01 2.06
N GLU A 3 3.30 -13.57 0.86
CA GLU A 3 2.25 -13.27 -0.13
C GLU A 3 1.81 -14.54 -0.85
N ILE A 4 0.49 -14.68 -1.03
CA ILE A 4 -0.12 -15.73 -1.83
C ILE A 4 -0.88 -15.05 -2.97
N SER A 5 -0.62 -15.51 -4.19
CA SER A 5 -1.18 -14.92 -5.41
C SER A 5 -1.73 -15.99 -6.34
N GLY A 6 -2.80 -15.65 -7.05
CA GLY A 6 -3.42 -16.50 -8.06
C GLY A 6 -3.64 -15.75 -9.37
N TYR A 7 -3.48 -16.46 -10.48
CA TYR A 7 -3.77 -15.98 -11.81
C TYR A 7 -4.59 -17.04 -12.55
N ASN A 8 -5.73 -16.64 -13.12
CA ASN A 8 -6.63 -17.53 -13.84
C ASN A 8 -7.04 -16.89 -15.15
N LYS A 9 -6.65 -17.49 -16.28
CA LYS A 9 -7.15 -17.11 -17.61
C LYS A 9 -8.50 -17.78 -17.84
N VAL A 10 -9.57 -17.08 -17.49
CA VAL A 10 -10.95 -17.60 -17.48
C VAL A 10 -11.62 -17.60 -18.85
N ALA A 11 -11.09 -16.85 -19.82
CA ALA A 11 -11.53 -16.85 -21.21
C ALA A 11 -10.36 -16.47 -22.15
N PRO A 12 -10.48 -16.65 -23.48
CA PRO A 12 -9.39 -16.32 -24.42
C PRO A 12 -8.82 -14.91 -24.26
N LYS A 13 -9.70 -13.94 -23.95
CA LYS A 13 -9.37 -12.53 -23.76
C LYS A 13 -9.45 -12.05 -22.31
N TRP A 14 -9.78 -12.89 -21.34
CA TRP A 14 -9.98 -12.46 -19.95
C TRP A 14 -9.15 -13.28 -18.97
N ALA A 15 -8.45 -12.59 -18.09
CA ALA A 15 -7.81 -13.17 -16.93
C ALA A 15 -8.19 -12.42 -15.66
N ILE A 16 -8.30 -13.15 -14.56
CA ILE A 16 -8.52 -12.62 -13.22
C ILE A 16 -7.27 -12.95 -12.40
N HIS A 17 -6.84 -11.99 -11.59
CA HIS A 17 -5.70 -12.14 -10.69
C HIS A 17 -6.04 -11.58 -9.31
N TYR A 18 -5.56 -12.24 -8.27
CA TYR A 18 -5.83 -11.87 -6.88
C TYR A 18 -4.63 -12.20 -6.00
N SER A 19 -4.47 -11.45 -4.91
CA SER A 19 -3.45 -11.76 -3.91
C SER A 19 -3.88 -11.39 -2.49
N LEU A 20 -3.26 -12.06 -1.53
CA LEU A 20 -3.27 -11.75 -0.11
C LEU A 20 -1.81 -11.67 0.35
N ALA A 21 -1.38 -10.47 0.73
CA ALA A 21 -0.09 -10.25 1.38
C ALA A 21 -0.30 -10.05 2.88
N TYR A 22 0.61 -10.58 3.68
CA TYR A 22 0.64 -10.46 5.13
C TYR A 22 2.01 -9.95 5.58
N THR A 23 1.99 -8.89 6.38
CA THR A 23 3.19 -8.26 6.90
C THR A 23 3.20 -8.33 8.42
N SER A 24 4.25 -8.96 8.96
CA SER A 24 4.47 -9.15 10.39
C SER A 24 4.97 -7.87 11.06
N TRP A 25 4.15 -6.82 11.06
CA TRP A 25 4.49 -5.54 11.67
C TRP A 25 4.59 -5.60 13.19
N SER A 26 4.08 -6.65 13.83
CA SER A 26 4.32 -6.93 15.25
C SER A 26 5.78 -7.19 15.60
N GLU A 27 6.69 -7.35 14.64
CA GLU A 27 8.13 -7.32 14.93
C GLU A 27 8.63 -5.89 15.22
N PHE A 28 7.89 -4.86 14.80
CA PHE A 28 8.22 -3.45 15.01
C PHE A 28 7.59 -2.91 16.29
N GLN A 29 8.31 -3.07 17.39
CA GLN A 29 7.83 -2.75 18.74
C GLN A 29 8.17 -1.32 19.19
N GLU A 30 9.40 -0.86 18.96
CA GLU A 30 9.87 0.44 19.43
C GLU A 30 10.88 1.10 18.48
N LEU A 31 10.92 2.43 18.54
CA LEU A 31 12.02 3.25 18.05
C LEU A 31 12.84 3.73 19.24
N LYS A 32 14.05 3.20 19.40
CA LYS A 32 14.94 3.51 20.50
C LYS A 32 16.28 4.06 20.02
N ALA A 33 16.65 5.24 20.48
CA ALA A 33 17.98 5.80 20.27
C ALA A 33 18.81 5.66 21.56
N THR A 34 20.03 5.14 21.43
CA THR A 34 20.97 4.96 22.55
C THR A 34 22.24 5.78 22.32
N GLY A 35 22.81 6.29 23.41
CA GLY A 35 24.09 6.99 23.39
C GLY A 35 25.28 6.05 23.52
N SER A 36 26.49 6.59 23.39
CA SER A 36 27.75 5.83 23.42
C SER A 36 28.01 5.08 24.73
N ASN A 37 27.37 5.50 25.83
CA ASN A 37 27.45 4.86 27.15
C ASN A 37 26.20 4.02 27.48
N GLY A 38 25.38 3.68 26.49
CA GLY A 38 24.22 2.79 26.64
C GLY A 38 22.98 3.43 27.26
N GLN A 39 22.99 4.74 27.52
CA GLN A 39 21.83 5.48 27.97
C GLN A 39 20.79 5.62 26.85
N THR A 40 19.51 5.53 27.20
CA THR A 40 18.41 5.86 26.28
C THR A 40 18.34 7.36 26.08
N LEU A 41 18.44 7.82 24.83
CA LEU A 41 18.31 9.22 24.44
C LEU A 41 16.90 9.54 23.91
N PHE A 42 16.24 8.54 23.32
CA PHE A 42 14.88 8.62 22.80
C PHE A 42 14.28 7.22 22.85
N GLN A 43 13.01 7.12 23.22
CA GLN A 43 12.24 5.90 23.12
C GLN A 43 10.80 6.25 22.76
N LYS A 44 10.29 5.61 21.72
CA LYS A 44 8.88 5.66 21.32
C LYS A 44 8.40 4.24 21.10
N ASP A 45 7.41 3.84 21.87
CA ASP A 45 6.79 2.53 21.73
C ASP A 45 5.75 2.62 20.60
N GLU A 46 5.94 1.84 19.54
CA GLU A 46 5.08 1.86 18.34
C GLU A 46 4.05 0.72 18.41
N ASN A 47 4.43 -0.45 18.91
CA ASN A 47 3.58 -1.64 19.12
C ASN A 47 2.66 -1.94 17.93
N TYR A 48 3.20 -1.98 16.71
CA TYR A 48 2.38 -2.23 15.53
C TYR A 48 1.78 -3.64 15.58
N HIS A 49 0.60 -3.81 14.98
CA HIS A 49 0.01 -5.13 14.79
C HIS A 49 0.25 -5.60 13.37
N ASP A 50 0.25 -6.92 13.18
CA ASP A 50 0.33 -7.49 11.85
C ASP A 50 -0.82 -7.00 10.97
N ALA A 51 -0.52 -6.76 9.70
CA ALA A 51 -1.47 -6.20 8.74
C ALA A 51 -1.47 -7.02 7.45
N TYR A 52 -2.56 -6.92 6.71
CA TYR A 52 -2.75 -7.63 5.46
C TYR A 52 -3.19 -6.69 4.34
N ARG A 53 -2.87 -7.11 3.11
CA ARG A 53 -3.31 -6.46 1.89
C ARG A 53 -4.00 -7.48 1.00
N ILE A 54 -5.25 -7.21 0.64
CA ILE A 54 -5.99 -8.00 -0.34
C ILE A 54 -6.11 -7.22 -1.65
N ALA A 55 -5.91 -7.90 -2.77
CA ALA A 55 -6.04 -7.31 -4.09
C ALA A 55 -6.80 -8.23 -5.04
N LEU A 56 -7.60 -7.62 -5.91
CA LEU A 56 -8.32 -8.30 -6.98
C LEU A 56 -8.25 -7.43 -8.23
N GLY A 57 -7.95 -8.03 -9.38
CA GLY A 57 -8.00 -7.34 -10.65
C GLY A 57 -8.29 -8.27 -11.82
N THR A 58 -8.51 -7.63 -12.95
CA THR A 58 -8.80 -8.30 -14.21
C THR A 58 -7.96 -7.69 -15.32
N THR A 59 -7.55 -8.54 -16.24
CA THR A 59 -6.84 -8.19 -17.46
C THR A 59 -7.69 -8.60 -18.65
N TYR A 60 -7.92 -7.65 -19.55
CA TYR A 60 -8.62 -7.83 -20.82
C TYR A 60 -7.64 -7.68 -21.98
N TYR A 61 -7.38 -8.78 -22.68
CA TYR A 61 -6.55 -8.83 -23.89
C TYR A 61 -7.44 -8.51 -25.10
N TYR A 62 -7.51 -7.24 -25.49
CA TYR A 62 -8.45 -6.78 -26.52
C TYR A 62 -8.06 -7.32 -27.90
N ASP A 63 -6.83 -7.06 -28.33
CA ASP A 63 -6.21 -7.56 -29.56
C ASP A 63 -4.69 -7.73 -29.36
N ASP A 64 -3.95 -7.92 -30.47
CA ASP A 64 -2.49 -8.14 -30.44
C ASP A 64 -1.72 -6.91 -29.95
N ASN A 65 -2.34 -5.72 -29.98
CA ASN A 65 -1.71 -4.46 -29.63
C ASN A 65 -2.17 -3.96 -28.25
N TRP A 66 -3.45 -4.12 -27.92
CA TRP A 66 -4.06 -3.51 -26.73
C TRP A 66 -4.40 -4.52 -25.65
N THR A 67 -3.90 -4.25 -24.45
CA THR A 67 -4.34 -4.90 -23.21
C THR A 67 -4.84 -3.85 -22.24
N PHE A 68 -5.93 -4.13 -21.53
CA PHE A 68 -6.50 -3.25 -20.50
C PHE A 68 -6.53 -3.96 -19.15
N ARG A 69 -6.30 -3.21 -18.08
CA ARG A 69 -6.28 -3.73 -16.70
C ARG A 69 -7.07 -2.82 -15.78
N THR A 70 -7.76 -3.42 -14.83
CA THR A 70 -8.36 -2.71 -13.70
C THR A 70 -8.25 -3.57 -12.45
N GLY A 71 -8.22 -2.92 -11.29
CA GLY A 71 -8.11 -3.61 -10.02
C GLY A 71 -8.49 -2.75 -8.83
N ILE A 72 -8.81 -3.45 -7.75
CA ILE A 72 -9.07 -2.88 -6.43
C ILE A 72 -8.17 -3.55 -5.41
N ALA A 73 -7.82 -2.83 -4.36
CA ALA A 73 -7.12 -3.41 -3.22
C ALA A 73 -7.55 -2.72 -1.92
N PHE A 74 -7.43 -3.45 -0.83
CA PHE A 74 -7.58 -2.94 0.53
C PHE A 74 -6.32 -3.30 1.32
N ASP A 75 -5.81 -2.32 2.05
CA ASP A 75 -4.61 -2.41 2.87
C ASP A 75 -4.98 -2.00 4.31
N ASP A 76 -4.81 -2.93 5.24
CA ASP A 76 -5.05 -2.72 6.66
C ASP A 76 -3.90 -1.90 7.29
N SER A 77 -4.23 -0.92 8.13
CA SER A 77 -3.21 -0.11 8.82
C SER A 77 -2.56 -0.95 9.92
N PRO A 78 -1.22 -1.12 9.96
CA PRO A 78 -0.57 -1.83 11.07
C PRO A 78 -0.49 -1.00 12.35
N VAL A 79 -0.91 0.27 12.31
CA VAL A 79 -0.74 1.22 13.42
C VAL A 79 -1.99 1.21 14.29
N PRO A 80 -1.90 0.77 15.56
CA PRO A 80 -3.01 0.84 16.50
C PRO A 80 -3.52 2.27 16.60
N ALA A 81 -4.84 2.45 16.72
CA ALA A 81 -5.46 3.78 16.76
C ALA A 81 -4.86 4.68 17.86
N ASP A 82 -4.52 4.10 19.02
CA ASP A 82 -3.95 4.80 20.17
C ASP A 82 -2.47 5.19 19.98
N ASN A 83 -1.79 4.59 19.00
CA ASN A 83 -0.36 4.82 18.73
C ASN A 83 -0.11 5.60 17.43
N ARG A 84 -1.18 6.04 16.75
CA ARG A 84 -1.06 6.90 15.56
C ARG A 84 -0.39 8.21 15.94
N THR A 85 0.39 8.74 15.01
CA THR A 85 1.06 10.04 15.18
C THR A 85 0.81 10.92 13.97
N ILE A 86 0.86 12.23 14.16
CA ILE A 86 0.67 13.17 13.04
C ILE A 86 1.81 13.09 12.02
N SER A 87 3.00 12.62 12.43
CA SER A 87 4.16 12.44 11.55
C SER A 87 4.01 11.22 10.63
N ILE A 88 3.26 10.21 11.05
CA ILE A 88 2.88 9.03 10.25
C ILE A 88 1.39 8.79 10.46
N PRO A 89 0.51 9.55 9.76
CA PRO A 89 -0.93 9.41 9.87
C PRO A 89 -1.40 8.19 9.07
N ASP A 90 -1.00 7.02 9.54
CA ASP A 90 -1.34 5.74 8.93
C ASP A 90 -2.83 5.41 9.16
N GLN A 91 -3.44 4.85 8.12
CA GLN A 91 -4.88 4.68 7.99
C GLN A 91 -5.11 3.59 6.95
N ASP A 92 -6.24 2.89 7.04
CA ASP A 92 -6.62 1.88 6.06
C ASP A 92 -6.72 2.51 4.68
N ARG A 93 -6.21 1.80 3.66
CA ARG A 93 -6.12 2.33 2.29
C ARG A 93 -6.96 1.49 1.35
N PHE A 94 -7.87 2.16 0.66
CA PHE A 94 -8.58 1.58 -0.47
C PHE A 94 -7.99 2.07 -1.78
N TRP A 95 -7.75 1.14 -2.71
CA TRP A 95 -7.14 1.41 -4.00
C TRP A 95 -8.11 1.10 -5.12
N ILE A 96 -8.15 1.97 -6.12
CA ILE A 96 -8.77 1.73 -7.42
C ILE A 96 -7.72 2.01 -8.48
N SER A 97 -7.49 1.07 -9.38
CA SER A 97 -6.44 1.17 -10.40
C SER A 97 -6.97 0.83 -11.78
N ALA A 98 -6.44 1.51 -12.79
CA ALA A 98 -6.66 1.22 -14.20
C ALA A 98 -5.34 1.32 -14.96
N GLY A 99 -5.20 0.56 -16.04
CA GLY A 99 -4.01 0.61 -16.85
C GLY A 99 -4.21 -0.01 -18.23
N THR A 100 -3.25 0.24 -19.10
CA THR A 100 -3.23 -0.31 -20.45
C THR A 100 -1.81 -0.62 -20.88
N THR A 101 -1.68 -1.62 -21.75
CA THR A 101 -0.46 -1.90 -22.50
C THR A 101 -0.76 -1.66 -23.97
N TYR A 102 0.16 -0.99 -24.65
CA TYR A 102 0.22 -0.94 -26.10
C TYR A 102 1.48 -1.66 -26.60
N ALA A 103 1.32 -2.78 -27.28
CA ALA A 103 2.38 -3.49 -27.98
C ALA A 103 2.53 -2.91 -29.39
N PHE A 104 3.72 -2.36 -29.69
CA PHE A 104 4.06 -1.92 -31.04
C PHE A 104 4.24 -3.12 -31.97
N ASN A 105 4.82 -4.18 -31.42
CA ASN A 105 5.02 -5.47 -32.04
C ASN A 105 5.26 -6.50 -30.92
N LYS A 106 5.53 -7.75 -31.31
CA LYS A 106 5.84 -8.87 -30.40
C LYS A 106 7.07 -8.68 -29.51
N ASP A 107 7.93 -7.71 -29.85
CA ASP A 107 9.22 -7.50 -29.18
C ASP A 107 9.23 -6.22 -28.32
N ALA A 108 8.31 -5.27 -28.54
CA ALA A 108 8.30 -3.96 -27.87
C ALA A 108 6.90 -3.50 -27.45
N SER A 109 6.76 -3.01 -26.21
CA SER A 109 5.50 -2.45 -25.69
C SER A 109 5.71 -1.32 -24.68
N VAL A 110 4.64 -0.56 -24.43
CA VAL A 110 4.55 0.43 -23.35
C VAL A 110 3.37 0.11 -22.45
N ASP A 111 3.57 0.21 -21.15
CA ASP A 111 2.53 0.16 -20.13
C ASP A 111 2.27 1.55 -19.57
N LEU A 112 1.00 1.88 -19.38
CA LEU A 112 0.55 3.06 -18.66
C LEU A 112 -0.41 2.64 -17.56
N GLY A 113 -0.25 3.21 -16.37
CA GLY A 113 -1.06 2.89 -15.20
C GLY A 113 -1.41 4.14 -14.40
N VAL A 114 -2.60 4.12 -13.83
CA VAL A 114 -3.09 5.11 -12.87
C VAL A 114 -3.76 4.42 -11.70
N SER A 115 -3.51 4.91 -10.49
CA SER A 115 -4.18 4.45 -9.29
C SER A 115 -4.62 5.62 -8.43
N TYR A 116 -5.82 5.52 -7.88
CA TYR A 116 -6.32 6.38 -6.83
C TYR A 116 -6.34 5.60 -5.52
N MET A 117 -5.72 6.17 -4.50
CA MET A 117 -5.70 5.64 -3.14
C MET A 117 -6.45 6.57 -2.22
N HIS A 118 -7.43 6.04 -1.51
CA HIS A 118 -8.19 6.74 -0.50
C HIS A 118 -7.88 6.17 0.88
N GLY A 119 -7.34 7.00 1.76
CA GLY A 119 -7.16 6.67 3.17
C GLY A 119 -8.41 7.00 3.97
N GLN A 120 -8.80 6.12 4.89
CA GLN A 120 -9.89 6.40 5.83
C GLN A 120 -9.54 7.59 6.72
N THR A 121 -10.55 8.38 7.11
CA THR A 121 -10.33 9.46 8.08
C THR A 121 -10.10 8.87 9.48
N VAL A 122 -8.99 9.24 10.11
CA VAL A 122 -8.61 8.74 11.44
C VAL A 122 -8.47 9.89 12.42
N ASN A 123 -8.86 9.65 13.67
CA ASN A 123 -8.57 10.56 14.78
C ASN A 123 -7.23 10.15 15.40
N ILE A 124 -6.45 11.14 15.81
CA ILE A 124 -5.12 10.96 16.39
C ILE A 124 -5.09 11.74 17.70
N SER A 125 -4.86 11.04 18.81
CA SER A 125 -4.64 11.63 20.13
C SER A 125 -3.17 11.46 20.48
N GLU A 126 -2.38 12.54 20.35
CA GLU A 126 -0.93 12.48 20.51
C GLU A 126 -0.46 13.27 21.74
N LYS A 127 0.34 12.61 22.58
CA LYS A 127 0.96 13.21 23.76
C LYS A 127 2.29 13.85 23.38
N VAL A 128 2.39 15.17 23.52
CA VAL A 128 3.57 15.95 23.09
C VAL A 128 4.57 16.16 24.24
N ALA A 129 4.12 16.15 25.50
CA ALA A 129 4.99 16.26 26.68
C ALA A 129 4.31 15.71 27.94
N ASP A 130 5.10 15.34 28.95
CA ASP A 130 4.59 14.94 30.26
C ASP A 130 3.90 16.09 30.98
N GLY A 131 2.73 15.82 31.57
CA GLY A 131 1.91 16.82 32.26
C GLY A 131 1.11 17.75 31.34
N VAL A 132 1.21 17.58 30.02
CA VAL A 132 0.38 18.30 29.03
C VAL A 132 -0.74 17.37 28.55
N PRO A 133 -2.00 17.85 28.43
CA PRO A 133 -3.08 17.09 27.82
C PRO A 133 -2.73 16.64 26.40
N ASN A 134 -3.31 15.53 25.95
CA ASN A 134 -3.16 15.10 24.56
C ASN A 134 -3.71 16.14 23.60
N TYR A 135 -3.08 16.24 22.43
CA TYR A 135 -3.60 17.02 21.32
C TYR A 135 -4.41 16.10 20.41
N GLU A 136 -5.60 16.56 20.06
CA GLU A 136 -6.54 15.82 19.21
C GLU A 136 -6.47 16.35 17.78
N PHE A 137 -6.26 15.44 16.83
CA PHE A 137 -6.21 15.75 15.40
C PHE A 137 -7.12 14.82 14.61
N GLN A 138 -7.51 15.27 13.43
CA GLN A 138 -8.15 14.44 12.43
C GLN A 138 -7.29 14.45 11.17
N ALA A 139 -6.88 13.27 10.72
CA ALA A 139 -6.09 13.09 9.51
C ALA A 139 -6.93 12.43 8.41
N LYS A 140 -6.74 12.90 7.18
CA LYS A 140 -7.34 12.34 5.97
C LYS A 140 -6.34 12.43 4.83
N GLY A 141 -6.08 11.31 4.17
CA GLY A 141 -5.15 11.24 3.04
C GLY A 141 -5.80 10.70 1.76
N THR A 142 -5.42 11.27 0.63
CA THR A 142 -5.68 10.73 -0.70
C THR A 142 -4.45 10.85 -1.57
N ALA A 143 -4.20 9.88 -2.44
CA ALA A 143 -3.09 9.93 -3.37
C ALA A 143 -3.52 9.52 -4.79
N MET A 144 -2.88 10.13 -5.78
CA MET A 144 -2.93 9.68 -7.16
C MET A 144 -1.54 9.22 -7.58
N LEU A 145 -1.47 8.04 -8.18
CA LEU A 145 -0.24 7.45 -8.70
C LEU A 145 -0.36 7.33 -10.21
N TYR A 146 0.72 7.65 -10.91
CA TYR A 146 0.84 7.53 -12.36
C TYR A 146 2.14 6.79 -12.66
N GLY A 147 2.09 5.84 -13.59
CA GLY A 147 3.24 5.04 -13.98
C GLY A 147 3.29 4.83 -15.47
N ALA A 148 4.50 4.81 -16.02
CA ALA A 148 4.79 4.43 -17.39
C ALA A 148 5.97 3.47 -17.40
N ASN A 149 5.91 2.43 -18.22
CA ASN A 149 7.00 1.46 -18.38
C ASN A 149 7.18 1.11 -19.86
N PHE A 150 8.40 0.82 -20.28
CA PHE A 150 8.73 0.34 -21.61
C PHE A 150 9.37 -1.05 -21.50
N ASN A 151 8.86 -1.99 -22.30
CA ASN A 151 9.34 -3.37 -22.32
C ASN A 151 9.94 -3.71 -23.68
N TYR A 152 11.05 -4.46 -23.68
CA TYR A 152 11.68 -4.98 -24.88
C TYR A 152 12.19 -6.42 -24.68
N SER A 153 11.95 -7.31 -25.66
CA SER A 153 12.45 -8.69 -25.69
C SER A 153 13.43 -8.87 -26.85
N PHE A 154 14.57 -9.53 -26.58
CA PHE A 154 15.62 -9.85 -27.57
C PHE A 154 15.46 -11.24 -28.17
#